data_AF-A0A4Q1SW27-F1
#
_entry.id   AF-A0A4Q1SW27-F1
#
_cell.length_a   1.000
_cell.length_b   1.000
_cell.length_c   1.000
_cell.angle_alpha   90.00
_cell.angle_beta   90.00
_cell.angle_gamma   90.00
#
_symmetry.space_group_name_H-M   'P 1'
#
loop_
_entity.id
_entity.type
_entity.pdbx_description
1 polymer ?
#
loop_
_entity_poly.entity_id
_entity_poly.type
_entity_poly.pdbx_seq_one_letter_code
_entity_poly.pdbx_strand_id
1 'polypeptide(L)' 'MGSNMKMLFIFLAVAFQLSAVLFIWINLTVTYWLLAGYAISLISLIILLVRERRQEKKEEDNNDYSDY' A
#
# COMPACT_ATOMS: atom_id res chain seq x y z
N MET A 1 13.66 -1.45 0.32
CA MET A 1 13.15 -0.08 0.55
C MET A 1 12.94 0.14 2.05
N GLY A 2 13.38 1.27 2.62
CA GLY A 2 13.37 1.51 4.07
C GLY A 2 11.99 1.32 4.72
N SER A 3 11.98 0.65 5.88
CA SER A 3 10.80 0.28 6.70
C SER A 3 9.73 1.38 6.84
N ASN A 4 10.16 2.65 6.78
CA ASN A 4 9.34 3.85 6.98
C ASN A 4 8.28 4.09 5.89
N MET A 5 8.55 3.76 4.62
CA MET A 5 7.57 4.02 3.54
C MET A 5 6.33 3.15 3.66
N LYS A 6 6.52 1.86 4.00
CA LYS A 6 5.41 0.91 4.17
C LYS A 6 4.53 1.32 5.33
N MET A 7 5.16 1.75 6.43
CA MET A 7 4.45 2.21 7.63
C MET A 7 3.62 3.47 7.34
N LEU A 8 4.14 4.40 6.54
CA LEU A 8 3.38 5.56 6.06
C LEU A 8 2.16 5.15 5.21
N PHE A 9 2.32 4.22 4.27
CA PHE A 9 1.20 3.74 3.44
C PHE A 9 0.13 3.03 4.27
N ILE A 10 0.53 2.20 5.25
CA ILE A 10 -0.39 1.54 6.17
C ILE A 10 -1.11 2.57 7.04
N PHE A 11 -0.38 3.54 7.61
CA PHE A 11 -0.97 4.59 8.43
C PHE A 11 -1.97 5.44 7.65
N LEU A 12 -1.64 5.79 6.41
CA LEU A 12 -2.51 6.55 5.53
C LEU A 12 -3.78 5.75 5.18
N ALA A 13 -3.65 4.46 4.89
CA ALA A 13 -4.80 3.58 4.63
C ALA A 13 -5.74 3.48 5.85
N VAL A 14 -5.18 3.32 7.06
CA VAL A 14 -5.96 3.29 8.31
C VAL A 14 -6.64 4.63 8.58
N ALA A 15 -5.95 5.75 8.34
CA ALA A 15 -6.53 7.10 8.50
C ALA A 15 -7.70 7.34 7.54
N PHE A 16 -7.56 6.95 6.27
CA PHE A 16 -8.65 7.03 5.29
C PHE A 16 -9.83 6.15 5.68
N GLN A 17 -9.57 4.93 6.17
CA GLN A 17 -10.62 4.01 6.62
C GLN A 17 -11.40 4.56 7.82
N LEU A 18 -10.71 5.05 8.85
CA LEU A 18 -11.34 5.68 10.02
C LEU A 18 -12.15 6.92 9.62
N SER A 19 -11.60 7.76 8.74
CA SER A 19 -12.29 8.95 8.25
C SER A 19 -13.56 8.58 7.46
N ALA A 20 -13.52 7.53 6.63
CA ALA A 20 -14.69 7.05 5.89
C ALA A 20 -15.79 6.52 6.82
N VAL A 21 -15.44 5.76 7.87
CA VAL A 21 -16.41 5.25 8.85
C VAL A 21 -17.08 6.38 9.62
N LEU A 22 -16.35 7.45 9.95
CA LEU A 22 -16.91 8.62 10.61
C LEU A 22 -17.84 9.43 9.67
N PHE A 23 -17.49 9.56 8.40
CA PHE A 23 -18.26 10.35 7.42
C PHE A 23 -19.48 9.64 6.84
N ILE A 24 -19.63 8.32 7.03
CA ILE A 24 -20.76 7.54 6.49
C ILE A 24 -22.12 8.04 6.99
N TRP A 25 -22.14 8.61 8.20
CA TRP A 25 -23.35 9.17 8.84
C TRP A 25 -23.63 10.62 8.45
N ILE A 26 -22.64 11.32 7.91
CA ILE A 26 -22.73 12.77 7.59
C ILE A 26 -23.06 12.97 6.11
N ASN A 27 -22.33 12.28 5.21
CA ASN A 27 -22.50 12.46 3.78
C ASN A 27 -22.05 11.22 2.98
N LEU A 28 -23.03 10.51 2.42
CA LEU A 28 -22.80 9.32 1.61
C LEU A 28 -21.94 9.62 0.37
N THR A 29 -22.11 10.77 -0.26
CA THR A 29 -21.34 11.16 -1.46
C THR A 29 -19.85 11.32 -1.15
N VAL A 30 -19.52 11.96 -0.03
CA VAL A 30 -18.12 12.10 0.42
C VAL A 30 -17.54 10.73 0.82
N THR A 31 -18.36 9.87 1.41
CA THR A 31 -17.97 8.51 1.77
C THR A 31 -17.59 7.69 0.55
N TYR A 32 -18.33 7.77 -0.56
CA TYR A 32 -17.95 7.06 -1.80
C TYR A 32 -16.58 7.50 -2.34
N TRP A 33 -16.28 8.80 -2.30
CA TRP A 33 -14.97 9.32 -2.69
C TRP A 33 -13.84 8.85 -1.76
N LEU A 34 -14.08 8.86 -0.45
CA LEU A 34 -13.12 8.33 0.54
C LEU A 34 -12.89 6.84 0.37
N LEU A 35 -13.93 6.06 0.09
CA LEU A 35 -13.85 4.62 -0.11
C LEU A 35 -13.13 4.27 -1.42
N ALA A 36 -13.35 5.05 -2.48
CA ALA A 36 -12.57 4.94 -3.72
C ALA A 36 -11.08 5.25 -3.49
N GLY A 37 -10.77 6.31 -2.74
CA GLY A 37 -9.40 6.65 -2.35
C GLY A 37 -8.72 5.55 -1.52
N TYR A 38 -9.45 4.96 -0.56
CA TYR A 38 -9.00 3.83 0.23
C TYR A 38 -8.68 2.60 -0.64
N ALA A 39 -9.56 2.26 -1.58
CA ALA A 39 -9.36 1.15 -2.50
C ALA A 39 -8.10 1.33 -3.36
N ILE A 40 -7.86 2.54 -3.89
CA ILE A 40 -6.65 2.86 -4.67
C ILE A 40 -5.38 2.75 -3.80
N SER A 41 -5.46 3.20 -2.55
CA SER A 41 -4.35 3.09 -1.59
C SER A 41 -3.99 1.64 -1.31
N LEU A 42 -4.99 0.77 -1.09
CA LEU A 42 -4.80 -0.67 -0.94
C LEU A 42 -4.15 -1.32 -2.16
N ILE A 43 -4.62 -1.00 -3.37
CA ILE A 43 -4.05 -1.54 -4.61
C ILE A 43 -2.58 -1.15 -4.73
N SER A 44 -2.26 0.12 -4.45
CA SER A 44 -0.87 0.61 -4.46
C SER A 44 0.01 -0.12 -3.46
N LEU A 45 -0.52 -0.39 -2.26
CA LEU A 45 0.16 -1.12 -1.20
C LEU A 45 0.45 -2.58 -1.61
N ILE A 46 -0.53 -3.24 -2.23
CA ILE A 46 -0.36 -4.59 -2.79
C ILE A 46 0.73 -4.61 -3.87
N ILE A 47 0.70 -3.66 -4.82
CA ILE A 47 1.71 -3.57 -5.87
C ILE A 47 3.10 -3.36 -5.27
N LEU A 48 3.23 -2.50 -4.26
CA LEU A 48 4.49 -2.24 -3.59
C LEU A 48 5.03 -3.50 -2.90
N LEU A 49 4.18 -4.22 -2.17
CA LEU A 49 4.54 -5.50 -1.55
C LEU A 49 4.95 -6.56 -2.59
N VAL A 50 4.23 -6.66 -3.71
CA VAL A 50 4.56 -7.60 -4.79
C VAL A 50 5.88 -7.24 -5.47
N ARG A 51 6.14 -5.94 -5.71
CA ARG A 51 7.42 -5.48 -6.28
C ARG A 51 8.58 -5.77 -5.34
N GLU A 52 8.40 -5.55 -4.05
CA GLU A 52 9.42 -5.84 -3.05
C GLU A 52 9.76 -7.34 -3.00
N ARG A 53 8.74 -8.20 -2.97
CA ARG A 53 8.92 -9.66 -3.06
C ARG A 53 9.61 -10.10 -4.36
N ARG A 54 9.40 -9.38 -5.46
CA ARG A 54 10.11 -9.63 -6.72
C ARG A 54 11.54 -9.10 -6.71
N GLN A 55 11.80 -7.99 -6.03
CA GLN A 55 13.15 -7.43 -5.91
C GLN A 55 14.03 -8.32 -5.03
N GLU A 56 13.53 -8.82 -3.91
CA GLU A 56 14.27 -9.77 -3.05
C GLU A 56 14.72 -11.00 -3.86
N LYS A 57 13.83 -11.60 -4.65
CA LYS A 57 14.16 -12.72 -5.54
C LYS A 57 15.15 -12.37 -6.65
N LYS A 58 15.17 -11.11 -7.10
CA LYS A 58 16.05 -10.65 -8.16
C LYS A 58 17.45 -10.31 -7.64
N GLU A 59 17.55 -9.86 -6.39
CA GLU A 59 18.83 -9.69 -5.71
C GLU A 59 19.46 -11.04 -5.38
N GLU A 60 18.67 -12.07 -5.02
CA GLU A 60 19.18 -13.46 -4.89
C GLU A 60 19.66 -14.05 -6.23
N ASP A 61 18.88 -13.90 -7.32
CA ASP A 61 19.21 -14.42 -8.65
C ASP A 61 20.45 -13.75 -9.29
N ASN A 62 20.65 -12.45 -9.04
CA ASN A 62 21.80 -11.72 -9.57
C ASN A 62 23.09 -11.98 -8.78
N ASN A 63 23.00 -12.46 -7.55
CA ASN A 63 24.17 -12.78 -6.72
C ASN A 63 24.75 -14.18 -7.04
N ASP A 64 23.95 -15.08 -7.60
CA ASP A 64 24.38 -16.44 -7.99
C ASP A 64 25.09 -16.48 -9.35
N TYR A 65 24.93 -15.44 -10.19
CA TYR A 65 25.60 -15.32 -11.49
C TYR A 65 27.00 -14.72 -11.44
N SER A 66 27.45 -14.25 -10.27
CA SER A 66 28.78 -13.63 -10.09
C SER A 66 29.89 -14.62 -9.70
N ASP A 67 29.55 -15.90 -9.48
CA ASP A 67 30.48 -16.92 -8.98
C ASP A 67 30.78 -18.05 -9.99
N TYR A 68 30.67 -17.77 -11.30
CA TYR A 68 31.14 -18.65 -12.39
C TYR A 68 32.21 -17.97 -13.26
#